data_AF-A0A2M8N4I4-F1
#
_entry.id   AF-A0A2M8N4I4-F1
#
_cell.length_a   1.000
_cell.length_b   1.000
_cell.length_c   1.000
_cell.angle_alpha   90.00
_cell.angle_beta   90.00
_cell.angle_gamma   90.00
#
_symmetry.space_group_name_H-M   'P 1'
#
loop_
_entity.id
_entity.type
_entity.pdbx_description
1 polymer ?
#
loop_
_entity_poly.entity_id
_entity_poly.type
_entity_poly.pdbx_seq_one_letter_code
_entity_poly.pdbx_strand_id
1 'polypeptide(L)'
;TLQAYLNQMGIACEVEPISIKTTWVGGFNRKWGLPLPQVMGIERGSVVRLNGINPEDSSIKQLLDKGIGERREDGFGRVAIGWQQQATLTYQKYDPPP
;
A
#
# COMPACT_ATOMS: atom_id res chain seq x y z
N THR A 1 6.27 -12.05 3.81
CA THR A 1 5.09 -11.30 4.32
C THR A 1 5.43 -9.82 4.36
N LEU A 2 4.45 -8.91 4.45
CA LEU A 2 4.72 -7.47 4.53
C LEU A 2 5.62 -7.11 5.72
N GLN A 3 5.43 -7.76 6.87
CA GLN A 3 6.29 -7.60 8.05
C GLN A 3 7.76 -7.95 7.76
N ALA A 4 8.02 -9.11 7.16
CA ALA A 4 9.39 -9.50 6.82
C ALA A 4 10.05 -8.51 5.86
N TYR A 5 9.29 -7.98 4.90
CA TYR A 5 9.75 -6.96 3.97
C TYR A 5 10.11 -5.64 4.68
N LEU A 6 9.24 -5.15 5.57
CA LEU A 6 9.49 -3.94 6.34
C LEU A 6 10.69 -4.10 7.30
N ASN A 7 10.83 -5.27 7.93
CA ASN A 7 11.98 -5.59 8.76
C ASN A 7 13.29 -5.58 7.95
N GLN A 8 13.29 -6.10 6.71
CA GLN A 8 14.45 -6.04 5.81
C GLN A 8 14.81 -4.60 5.42
N MET A 9 13.83 -3.69 5.40
CA MET A 9 14.05 -2.26 5.20
C MET A 9 14.52 -1.53 6.47
N GLY A 10 14.71 -2.24 7.59
CA GLY A 10 15.14 -1.67 8.86
C GLY A 10 14.00 -1.14 9.74
N ILE A 11 12.74 -1.41 9.38
CA ILE A 11 11.56 -0.98 10.15
C ILE A 11 11.10 -2.18 10.99
N ALA A 12 11.64 -2.29 12.20
CA ALA A 12 11.25 -3.32 13.15
C ALA A 12 9.82 -3.05 13.65
N CYS A 13 8.86 -3.83 13.15
CA CYS A 13 7.45 -3.63 13.48
C CYS A 13 6.67 -4.95 13.49
N GLU A 14 5.54 -4.93 14.17
CA GLU A 14 4.50 -5.94 14.01
C GLU A 14 3.42 -5.39 13.06
N VAL A 15 3.02 -6.20 12.08
CA VAL A 15 2.03 -5.79 11.07
C VAL A 15 0.70 -6.46 11.36
N GLU A 16 -0.30 -5.66 11.73
CA GLU A 16 -1.68 -6.10 11.89
C GLU A 16 -2.50 -5.72 10.63
N PRO A 17 -3.06 -6.71 9.90
CA PRO A 17 -3.87 -6.44 8.73
C PRO A 17 -5.26 -5.89 9.14
N ILE A 18 -5.61 -4.68 8.70
CA ILE A 18 -6.95 -4.09 8.95
C ILE A 18 -7.88 -4.37 7.78
N SER A 19 -7.40 -4.12 6.56
CA SER A 19 -8.11 -4.45 5.33
C SER A 19 -7.08 -4.66 4.22
N ILE A 20 -6.90 -5.90 3.77
CA ILE A 20 -5.98 -6.21 2.68
C ILE A 20 -6.77 -6.81 1.54
N LYS A 21 -6.64 -6.21 0.37
CA LYS A 21 -7.13 -6.76 -0.89
C LYS A 21 -5.94 -7.02 -1.80
N THR A 22 -6.06 -8.05 -2.61
CA THR A 22 -5.07 -8.38 -3.63
C THR A 22 -5.69 -8.21 -5.01
N THR A 23 -4.85 -7.90 -5.98
CA THR A 23 -5.26 -7.73 -7.37
C THR A 23 -4.19 -8.29 -8.31
N TRP A 24 -4.62 -8.74 -9.48
CA TRP A 24 -3.71 -9.14 -10.54
C TRP A 24 -3.20 -7.90 -11.27
N VAL A 25 -1.90 -7.66 -11.18
CA VAL A 25 -1.21 -6.59 -11.90
C VAL A 25 -0.59 -7.19 -13.15
N GLY A 26 -1.11 -6.77 -14.31
CA GLY A 26 -0.57 -7.13 -15.61
C GLY A 26 -0.55 -5.92 -16.54
N GLY A 27 -0.67 -6.16 -17.84
CA GLY A 27 -0.78 -5.11 -18.83
C GLY A 27 -0.33 -5.60 -20.20
N PHE A 28 -0.07 -4.66 -21.10
CA PHE A 28 0.39 -4.96 -22.45
C PHE A 28 1.56 -4.05 -22.81
N ASN A 29 2.69 -4.64 -23.18
CA ASN A 29 3.85 -3.89 -23.64
C ASN A 29 3.69 -3.55 -25.13
N ARG A 30 3.38 -2.28 -25.43
CA ARG A 30 3.18 -1.79 -26.80
C ARG A 30 4.45 -1.82 -27.66
N LYS A 31 5.64 -1.76 -27.05
CA LYS A 31 6.92 -1.78 -27.77
C LYS A 31 7.22 -3.15 -28.37
N TRP A 32 6.79 -4.22 -27.70
CA TRP A 32 7.01 -5.60 -28.14
C TRP A 32 5.74 -6.30 -28.65
N GLY A 33 4.57 -5.69 -28.46
CA GLY A 33 3.30 -6.26 -28.90
C GLY A 33 2.88 -7.49 -28.09
N LEU A 34 3.29 -7.59 -26.82
CA LEU A 34 3.06 -8.77 -25.97
C LEU A 34 2.48 -8.39 -24.60
N PRO A 35 1.65 -9.27 -23.99
CA PRO A 35 1.19 -9.07 -22.63
C PRO A 35 2.36 -9.10 -21.63
N LEU A 36 2.26 -8.29 -20.58
CA LEU A 36 3.18 -8.34 -19.45
C LEU A 36 2.83 -9.55 -18.56
N PRO A 37 3.83 -10.16 -17.89
CA PRO A 37 3.58 -11.16 -16.86
C PRO A 37 2.58 -10.63 -15.83
N GLN A 38 1.54 -11.41 -15.55
CA GLN A 38 0.59 -11.10 -14.49
C GLN A 38 1.19 -11.51 -13.14
N VAL A 39 1.24 -10.57 -12.21
CA VAL A 39 1.76 -10.79 -10.86
C VAL A 39 0.73 -10.34 -9.84
N MET A 40 0.68 -11.02 -8.70
CA MET A 40 -0.19 -10.62 -7.61
C MET A 40 0.38 -9.39 -6.90
N GLY A 41 -0.45 -8.37 -6.71
CA GLY A 41 -0.12 -7.16 -5.97
C GLY A 41 -1.11 -6.89 -4.83
N ILE A 42 -0.71 -6.04 -3.89
CA ILE A 42 -1.62 -5.46 -2.90
C ILE A 42 -2.42 -4.36 -3.59
N GLU A 43 -3.74 -4.43 -3.52
CA GLU A 43 -4.64 -3.46 -4.15
C GLU A 43 -4.61 -2.12 -3.40
N ARG A 44 -4.71 -1.02 -4.15
CA ARG A 44 -4.88 0.32 -3.57
C ARG A 44 -6.07 0.37 -2.62
N GLY A 45 -5.94 1.13 -1.53
CA GLY A 45 -6.95 1.20 -0.49
C GLY A 45 -6.84 0.08 0.56
N SER A 46 -5.88 -0.84 0.41
CA SER A 46 -5.50 -1.73 1.51
C SER A 46 -4.86 -0.92 2.64
N VAL A 47 -5.18 -1.29 3.88
CA VAL A 47 -4.73 -0.64 5.12
C VAL A 47 -4.18 -1.69 6.08
N VAL A 48 -3.02 -1.39 6.65
CA VAL A 48 -2.41 -2.18 7.72
C VAL A 48 -2.07 -1.25 8.89
N ARG A 49 -2.13 -1.78 10.11
CA ARG A 49 -1.61 -1.11 11.29
C ARG A 49 -0.21 -1.65 11.58
N LEU A 50 0.71 -0.73 11.85
CA LEU A 50 2.06 -1.05 12.28
C LEU A 50 2.16 -0.76 13.77
N ASN A 51 2.48 -1.77 14.57
CA ASN A 51 2.66 -1.66 16.01
C ASN A 51 4.16 -1.62 16.34
N GLY A 52 4.51 -0.96 17.45
CA GLY A 52 5.89 -0.88 17.94
C GLY A 52 6.81 0.08 17.17
N ILE A 53 6.24 0.99 16.38
CA ILE A 53 7.01 1.99 15.61
C ILE A 53 6.93 3.38 16.25
N ASN A 54 8.01 4.14 16.11
CA ASN A 54 8.02 5.58 16.38
C ASN A 54 7.70 6.33 15.08
N PRO A 55 6.60 7.11 15.00
CA PRO A 55 6.25 7.88 13.80
C PRO A 55 7.33 8.89 13.36
N GLU A 56 8.17 9.36 14.28
CA GLU A 56 9.25 10.32 13.97
C GLU A 56 10.51 9.66 13.42
N ASP A 57 10.58 8.33 13.37
CA ASP A 57 11.71 7.61 12.84
C ASP A 57 11.96 7.98 11.37
N SER A 58 13.21 8.29 11.05
CA SER A 58 13.65 8.62 9.69
C SER A 58 13.31 7.53 8.67
N SER A 59 13.28 6.25 9.09
CA SER A 59 12.90 5.12 8.25
C SER A 59 11.43 5.21 7.79
N ILE A 60 10.54 5.74 8.63
CA ILE A 60 9.13 5.99 8.30
C ILE A 60 9.00 7.11 7.27
N LYS A 61 9.80 8.18 7.41
CA LYS A 61 9.85 9.27 6.40
C LYS A 61 10.37 8.73 5.07
N GLN A 62 11.43 7.93 5.09
CA GLN A 62 11.94 7.28 3.88
C GLN A 62 10.92 6.32 3.24
N LEU A 63 10.08 5.66 4.03
CA LEU A 63 9.03 4.79 3.54
C LEU A 63 7.97 5.57 2.74
N LEU A 64 7.61 6.76 3.21
CA LEU A 64 6.68 7.66 2.50
C LEU A 64 7.28 8.14 1.16
N ASP A 65 8.56 8.51 1.15
CA ASP A 65 9.23 9.03 -0.03
C ASP A 65 9.52 7.95 -1.08
N LYS A 66 10.00 6.78 -0.64
CA LYS A 66 10.44 5.69 -1.54
C LYS A 66 9.33 4.71 -1.87
N GLY A 67 8.37 4.50 -0.98
CA GLY A 67 7.38 3.42 -1.09
C GLY A 67 7.97 2.01 -0.87
N ILE A 68 7.14 0.99 -1.12
CA ILE A 68 7.41 -0.43 -0.89
C ILE A 68 7.34 -1.28 -2.16
N GLY A 69 7.99 -2.44 -2.14
CA GLY A 69 7.93 -3.43 -3.22
C GLY A 69 8.91 -3.16 -4.38
N GLU A 70 8.82 -4.01 -5.39
CA GLU A 70 9.83 -4.10 -6.46
C GLU A 70 9.61 -3.10 -7.59
N ARG A 71 8.35 -2.84 -7.96
CA ARG A 71 7.97 -2.04 -9.15
C ARG A 71 7.69 -0.56 -8.84
N ARG A 72 8.53 0.06 -8.01
CA ARG A 72 8.34 1.46 -7.57
C ARG A 72 8.45 2.46 -8.72
N GLU A 73 9.41 2.25 -9.63
CA GLU A 73 9.61 3.09 -10.82
C GLU A 73 8.43 3.08 -11.79
N ASP A 74 7.60 2.02 -11.77
CA ASP A 74 6.37 1.91 -12.55
C ASP A 74 5.17 2.62 -11.86
N GLY A 75 5.38 3.24 -10.69
CA GLY A 75 4.36 3.92 -9.90
C GLY A 75 3.62 3.05 -8.88
N PHE A 76 4.06 1.79 -8.67
CA PHE A 76 3.55 0.93 -7.60
C PHE A 76 4.19 1.25 -6.25
N GLY A 77 3.65 0.67 -5.18
CA GLY A 77 4.31 0.70 -3.88
C GLY A 77 4.15 1.99 -3.08
N ARG A 78 3.43 2.97 -3.60
CA ARG A 78 3.14 4.20 -2.86
C ARG A 78 2.31 3.89 -1.62
N VAL A 79 2.75 4.45 -0.50
CA VAL A 79 2.07 4.32 0.79
C VAL A 79 1.78 5.70 1.36
N ALA A 80 0.81 5.74 2.26
CA ALA A 80 0.59 6.92 3.07
C ALA A 80 0.29 6.50 4.51
N ILE A 81 0.69 7.35 5.45
CA ILE A 81 0.60 7.08 6.89
C ILE A 81 -0.29 8.15 7.50
N GLY A 82 -1.15 7.75 8.45
CA GLY A 82 -2.07 8.68 9.12
C GLY A 82 -3.13 9.28 8.18
N TRP A 83 -3.46 8.59 7.08
CA TRP A 83 -4.45 9.07 6.11
C TRP A 83 -5.83 9.31 6.73
N GLN A 84 -6.22 8.42 7.64
CA GLN A 84 -7.43 8.54 8.44
C GLN A 84 -7.05 8.98 9.86
N GLN A 85 -7.36 10.23 10.20
CA GLN A 85 -7.05 10.79 11.53
C GLN A 85 -8.22 10.69 12.52
N GLN A 86 -9.41 10.35 12.02
CA GLN A 86 -10.63 10.23 12.83
C GLN A 86 -10.97 8.75 13.07
N ALA A 87 -11.22 8.41 14.33
CA ALA A 87 -11.61 7.05 14.73
C ALA A 87 -12.97 6.62 14.17
N THR A 88 -13.82 7.58 13.78
CA THR A 88 -15.17 7.32 13.27
C THR A 88 -15.39 8.09 11.98
N LEU A 89 -15.83 7.38 10.94
CA LEU A 89 -16.29 7.97 9.69
C LEU A 89 -17.79 8.20 9.75
N THR A 90 -18.23 9.45 9.57
CA THR A 90 -19.63 9.77 9.30
C THR A 90 -19.81 9.84 7.78
N TYR A 91 -20.73 9.05 7.24
CA TYR A 91 -21.10 9.11 5.82
C TYR A 91 -22.61 9.27 5.67
N GLN A 92 -23.02 10.03 4.66
CA GLN A 92 -24.41 10.04 4.20
C GLN A 92 -24.48 9.21 2.93
N LYS A 93 -25.38 8.21 2.92
CA LYS A 93 -25.65 7.43 1.72
C LYS A 93 -26.38 8.34 0.73
N TYR A 94 -25.82 8.51 -0.46
CA TYR A 94 -26.49 9.25 -1.53
C TYR A 94 -27.67 8.43 -2.05
N ASP A 95 -28.88 8.97 -1.94
CA ASP A 95 -30.05 8.47 -2.67
C ASP A 95 -30.14 9.24 -4.00
N PRO A 96 -29.95 8.57 -5.14
CA PRO A 96 -30.12 9.21 -6.44
C PRO A 96 -31.59 9.66 -6.62
N PRO A 97 -31.83 10.80 -7.31
CA PRO A 97 -33.18 11.21 -7.68
C PRO A 97 -33.85 10.17 -8.60
N PRO A 98 -35.19 10.09 -8.58
CA PRO A 98 -35.97 9.13 -9.37
C PRO A 98 -35.81 9.31 -10.88
#